data_AF-E8KIC7-F1
#
_entry.id   AF-E8KIC7-F1
#
_cell.length_a   1.000
_cell.length_b   1.000
_cell.length_c   1.000
_cell.angle_alpha   90.00
_cell.angle_beta   90.00
_cell.angle_gamma   90.00
#
_symmetry.space_group_name_H-M   'P 1'
#
loop_
_entity.id
_entity.type
_entity.pdbx_description
1 polymer ?
#
loop_
_entity_poly.entity_id
_entity_poly.type
_entity_poly.pdbx_seq_one_letter_code
_entity_poly.pdbx_strand_id
1 'polypeptide(L)'
;MQHIPLDLQREAKQCALFQRLQKLQSQPIDFQPMIVGNDKGYPRRAKLSIELQNNQLAIGFRMQNSNQIIPLEQCEVLVEPLSQLIKPLQSLFSMWQKKNHWDILNWFKRIIRLRCWCVTSSNSIRKIAKICNSLLNNIHFHCM
;
A
#
# COMPACT_ATOMS: atom_id res chain seq x y z
N MET A 1 -16.41 1.74 -1.78
CA MET A 1 -16.85 3.09 -1.37
C MET A 1 -16.35 4.20 -2.29
N GLN A 2 -15.38 4.00 -3.19
CA GLN A 2 -14.90 5.08 -4.08
C GLN A 2 -15.98 5.65 -5.03
N HIS A 3 -17.06 4.91 -5.27
CA HIS A 3 -18.21 5.35 -6.07
C HIS A 3 -19.22 6.22 -5.30
N ILE A 4 -19.03 6.42 -3.99
CA ILE A 4 -19.94 7.21 -3.14
C ILE A 4 -19.32 8.59 -2.93
N PRO A 5 -20.09 9.70 -2.97
CA PRO A 5 -19.58 11.02 -2.61
C PRO A 5 -18.93 11.03 -1.22
N LEU A 6 -17.82 11.75 -1.08
CA LEU A 6 -17.01 11.75 0.14
C LEU A 6 -17.81 12.14 1.39
N ASP A 7 -18.68 13.14 1.27
CA ASP A 7 -19.47 13.62 2.40
C ASP A 7 -20.50 12.58 2.86
N LEU A 8 -21.13 11.89 1.91
CA LEU A 8 -22.03 10.77 2.22
C LEU A 8 -21.29 9.62 2.90
N GLN A 9 -20.05 9.33 2.46
CA GLN A 9 -19.22 8.32 3.13
C GLN A 9 -18.91 8.70 4.58
N ARG A 10 -18.64 9.99 4.82
CA ARG A 10 -18.32 10.53 6.16
C ARG A 10 -19.53 10.44 7.07
N GLU A 11 -20.67 10.98 6.62
CA GLU A 11 -21.92 10.97 7.38
C GLU A 11 -22.36 9.54 7.72
N ALA A 12 -22.37 8.62 6.75
CA ALA A 12 -22.75 7.24 7.00
C ALA A 12 -21.84 6.55 8.02
N LYS A 13 -20.52 6.81 7.99
CA LYS A 13 -19.57 6.27 8.98
C LYS A 13 -19.79 6.87 10.37
N GLN A 14 -20.06 8.17 10.46
CA GLN A 14 -20.33 8.84 11.72
C GLN A 14 -21.63 8.32 12.35
N CYS A 15 -22.72 8.27 11.59
CA CYS A 15 -23.99 7.71 12.06
C CYS A 15 -23.84 6.26 12.53
N ALA A 16 -23.18 5.41 11.74
CA ALA A 16 -22.95 4.01 12.11
C ALA A 16 -22.07 3.87 13.37
N LEU A 17 -21.09 4.75 13.57
CA LEU A 17 -20.25 4.76 14.77
C LEU A 17 -21.07 5.10 16.03
N PHE A 18 -21.82 6.20 16.01
CA PHE A 18 -22.60 6.64 17.17
C PHE A 18 -23.72 5.65 17.51
N GLN A 19 -24.41 5.09 16.51
CA GLN A 19 -25.40 4.04 16.72
C GLN A 19 -24.81 2.79 17.42
N ARG A 20 -23.54 2.46 17.14
CA ARG A 20 -22.86 1.34 17.81
C ARG A 20 -22.40 1.70 19.21
N LEU A 21 -21.78 2.86 19.38
CA LEU A 21 -21.25 3.29 20.67
C LEU A 21 -22.38 3.53 21.69
N GLN A 22 -23.51 4.10 21.27
CA GLN A 22 -24.65 4.34 22.17
C GLN A 22 -25.25 3.04 22.72
N LYS A 23 -25.13 1.92 22.00
CA LYS A 23 -25.56 0.60 22.51
C LYS A 23 -24.62 0.05 23.59
N LEU A 24 -23.40 0.57 23.70
CA LEU A 24 -22.39 0.12 24.66
C LEU A 24 -22.40 0.93 25.96
N GLN A 25 -23.17 2.01 26.06
CA GLN A 25 -23.27 2.82 27.26
C GLN A 25 -24.66 3.42 27.44
N SER A 26 -25.08 3.58 28.69
CA SER A 26 -26.41 4.08 29.05
C SER A 26 -26.54 5.59 28.94
N GLN A 27 -25.43 6.32 29.04
CA GLN A 27 -25.44 7.78 28.92
C GLN A 27 -25.38 8.22 27.45
N PRO A 28 -26.06 9.32 27.08
CA PRO A 28 -25.94 9.90 25.74
C PRO A 28 -24.49 10.27 25.41
N ILE A 29 -24.06 10.02 24.17
CA ILE A 29 -22.73 10.40 23.70
C ILE A 29 -22.77 11.77 23.07
N ASP A 30 -21.93 12.69 23.56
CA ASP A 30 -21.77 14.00 22.97
C ASP A 30 -21.10 13.92 21.60
N PHE A 31 -21.71 14.60 20.62
CA PHE A 31 -21.16 14.69 19.28
C PHE A 31 -19.99 15.66 19.24
N GLN A 32 -18.86 15.20 18.70
CA GLN A 32 -17.69 16.01 18.42
C GLN A 32 -17.52 16.22 16.92
N PRO A 33 -16.96 17.36 16.49
CA PRO A 33 -16.64 17.60 15.08
C PRO A 33 -15.76 16.50 14.50
N MET A 34 -16.05 16.07 13.26
CA MET A 34 -15.27 15.04 12.58
C MET A 34 -13.86 15.56 12.24
N ILE A 35 -12.84 14.78 12.61
CA ILE A 35 -11.48 15.00 12.11
C ILE A 35 -11.41 14.51 10.66
N VAL A 36 -11.22 15.44 9.74
CA VAL A 36 -11.19 15.17 8.30
C VAL A 36 -9.80 15.42 7.71
N GLY A 37 -9.48 14.65 6.67
CA GLY A 37 -8.32 14.86 5.82
C GLY A 37 -8.68 14.71 4.35
N ASN A 38 -7.68 14.80 3.48
CA ASN A 38 -7.82 14.59 2.04
C ASN A 38 -8.38 13.20 1.72
N ASP A 39 -9.17 13.13 0.66
CA ASP A 39 -9.80 11.92 0.12
C ASP A 39 -8.81 11.02 -0.64
N LYS A 40 -7.76 11.63 -1.22
CA LYS A 40 -6.66 10.99 -1.92
C LYS A 40 -5.31 11.39 -1.33
N GLY A 41 -4.26 10.66 -1.68
CA GLY A 41 -2.90 10.97 -1.25
C GLY A 41 -2.65 10.88 0.25
N TYR A 42 -3.50 10.18 1.02
CA TYR A 42 -3.34 10.05 2.47
C TYR A 42 -2.54 8.80 2.93
N PRO A 43 -2.62 7.61 2.30
CA PRO A 43 -1.85 6.46 2.71
C PRO A 43 -0.40 6.66 2.31
N ARG A 44 0.45 6.63 3.35
CA ARG A 44 1.91 6.79 3.25
C ARG A 44 2.63 5.45 3.16
N ARG A 45 1.88 4.35 3.05
CA ARG A 45 2.37 2.96 3.06
C ARG A 45 1.43 2.12 2.21
N ALA A 46 1.99 1.21 1.42
CA ALA A 46 1.25 0.21 0.65
C ALA A 46 1.93 -1.15 0.81
N LYS A 47 1.13 -2.19 0.97
CA LYS A 47 1.60 -3.58 0.87
C LYS A 47 1.25 -4.08 -0.52
N LEU A 48 2.24 -4.12 -1.41
CA LEU A 48 2.09 -4.74 -2.72
C LEU A 48 2.44 -6.22 -2.63
N SER A 49 1.63 -7.06 -3.24
CA SER A 49 1.89 -8.47 -3.46
C SER A 49 2.53 -8.67 -4.82
N ILE A 50 3.45 -9.63 -4.91
CA ILE A 50 4.18 -9.98 -6.12
C ILE A 50 4.09 -11.50 -6.30
N GLU A 51 3.62 -11.94 -7.46
CA GLU A 51 3.42 -13.36 -7.77
C GLU A 51 3.54 -13.61 -9.28
N LEU A 52 3.88 -14.83 -9.68
CA LEU A 52 3.73 -15.28 -11.06
C LEU A 52 2.30 -15.83 -11.26
N GLN A 53 1.51 -15.16 -12.09
CA GLN A 53 0.17 -15.58 -12.50
C GLN A 53 0.18 -15.81 -14.01
N ASN A 54 -0.18 -17.02 -14.46
CA ASN A 54 -0.18 -17.40 -15.87
C ASN A 54 1.15 -17.09 -16.59
N ASN A 55 2.29 -17.45 -15.98
CA ASN A 55 3.64 -17.13 -16.45
C ASN A 55 3.99 -15.63 -16.56
N GLN A 56 3.10 -14.73 -16.13
CA GLN A 56 3.35 -13.30 -16.09
C GLN A 56 3.54 -12.83 -14.64
N LEU A 57 4.45 -11.88 -14.44
CA LEU A 57 4.67 -11.30 -13.13
C LEU A 57 3.55 -10.31 -12.81
N ALA A 58 2.73 -10.62 -11.81
CA ALA A 58 1.70 -9.74 -11.28
C ALA A 58 2.23 -9.00 -10.05
N ILE A 59 2.11 -7.67 -10.06
CA ILE A 59 2.45 -6.81 -8.92
C ILE A 59 1.28 -5.87 -8.65
N GLY A 60 0.71 -5.96 -7.45
CA GLY A 60 -0.42 -5.11 -7.07
C GLY A 60 -1.09 -5.52 -5.77
N PHE A 61 -2.40 -5.30 -5.67
CA PHE A 61 -3.19 -5.69 -4.49
C PHE A 61 -3.92 -7.01 -4.73
N ARG A 62 -4.15 -7.77 -3.66
CA ARG A 62 -5.03 -8.94 -3.72
C ARG A 62 -6.48 -8.50 -3.91
N MET A 63 -7.18 -9.18 -4.80
CA MET A 63 -8.62 -9.02 -4.94
C MET A 63 -9.32 -9.43 -3.64
N GLN A 64 -10.40 -8.74 -3.28
CA GLN A 64 -11.14 -9.05 -2.07
C GLN A 64 -11.60 -10.51 -2.10
N ASN A 65 -11.34 -11.25 -1.01
CA ASN A 65 -11.67 -12.66 -0.86
C ASN A 65 -11.05 -13.59 -1.93
N SER A 66 -9.92 -13.19 -2.54
CA SER A 66 -9.19 -14.01 -3.51
C SER A 66 -7.69 -13.84 -3.37
N ASN A 67 -6.94 -14.86 -3.79
CA ASN A 67 -5.48 -14.81 -3.89
C ASN A 67 -5.00 -14.14 -5.18
N GLN A 68 -5.91 -13.88 -6.14
CA GLN A 68 -5.59 -13.21 -7.39
C GLN A 68 -5.05 -11.80 -7.14
N ILE A 69 -4.00 -11.43 -7.87
CA ILE A 69 -3.38 -10.12 -7.77
C ILE A 69 -3.91 -9.29 -8.92
N ILE A 70 -4.43 -8.11 -8.61
CA ILE A 70 -4.82 -7.12 -9.59
C ILE A 70 -3.57 -6.27 -9.89
N PRO A 71 -2.99 -6.36 -11.09
CA PRO A 71 -1.83 -5.56 -11.46
C PRO A 71 -2.16 -4.06 -11.36
N LEU A 72 -1.23 -3.27 -10.84
CA LEU A 72 -1.41 -1.83 -10.67
C LEU A 72 -0.41 -1.07 -11.52
N GLU A 73 -0.87 -0.16 -12.38
CA GLU A 73 0.04 0.78 -13.05
C GLU A 73 0.25 2.06 -12.23
N GLN A 74 -0.80 2.48 -11.51
CA GLN A 74 -0.83 3.69 -10.67
C GLN A 74 -1.82 3.48 -9.53
N CYS A 75 -1.64 4.20 -8.42
CA CYS A 75 -2.57 4.17 -7.31
C CYS A 75 -2.83 5.59 -6.81
N GLU A 76 -3.92 6.19 -7.29
CA GLU A 76 -4.31 7.58 -6.96
C GLU A 76 -4.60 7.81 -5.48
N VAL A 77 -4.89 6.75 -4.75
CA VAL A 77 -5.13 6.86 -3.31
C VAL A 77 -3.81 7.09 -2.58
N LEU A 78 -2.69 6.53 -3.04
CA LEU A 78 -1.37 6.71 -2.42
C LEU A 78 -0.84 8.13 -2.62
N VAL A 79 0.06 8.56 -1.74
CA VAL A 79 0.86 9.77 -2.00
C VAL A 79 1.61 9.64 -3.33
N GLU A 80 1.70 10.75 -4.07
CA GLU A 80 2.29 10.81 -5.41
C GLU A 80 3.66 10.11 -5.52
N PRO A 81 4.62 10.34 -4.60
CA PRO A 81 5.92 9.69 -4.69
C PRO A 81 5.85 8.16 -4.57
N LEU A 82 4.85 7.60 -3.87
CA LEU A 82 4.68 6.15 -3.78
C LEU A 82 3.96 5.59 -5.00
N SER A 83 2.98 6.32 -5.55
CA SER A 83 2.30 5.91 -6.78
C SER A 83 3.28 5.82 -7.95
N GLN A 84 4.18 6.80 -8.09
CA GLN A 84 5.19 6.84 -9.14
C GLN A 84 6.23 5.71 -9.07
N LEU A 85 6.47 5.12 -7.90
CA LEU A 85 7.42 4.00 -7.75
C LEU A 85 6.88 2.67 -8.28
N ILE A 86 5.57 2.54 -8.49
CA ILE A 86 4.96 1.26 -8.87
C ILE A 86 5.53 0.77 -10.21
N LYS A 87 5.56 1.64 -11.24
CA LYS A 87 6.09 1.30 -12.57
C LYS A 87 7.59 0.92 -12.54
N PRO A 88 8.49 1.72 -11.93
CA PRO A 88 9.90 1.34 -11.79
C PRO A 88 10.11 0.00 -11.07
N LEU A 89 9.33 -0.28 -10.03
CA LEU A 89 9.40 -1.56 -9.32
C LEU A 89 8.97 -2.72 -10.23
N GLN A 90 7.90 -2.55 -11.01
CA GLN A 90 7.46 -3.57 -11.98
C GLN A 90 8.52 -3.89 -13.03
N SER A 91 9.12 -2.87 -13.63
CA SER A 91 10.21 -3.03 -14.60
C SER A 91 11.41 -3.74 -13.99
N LEU A 92 11.71 -3.47 -12.72
CA LEU A 92 12.82 -4.11 -12.04
C LEU A 92 12.56 -5.60 -11.79
N PHE A 93 11.39 -5.94 -11.26
CA PHE A 93 11.07 -7.32 -10.89
C PHE A 93 10.81 -8.20 -12.11
N SER A 94 10.41 -7.64 -13.26
CA SER A 94 10.23 -8.41 -14.50
C SER A 94 11.52 -9.10 -14.94
N MET A 95 12.67 -8.46 -14.69
CA MET A 95 14.01 -8.94 -15.04
C MET A 95 14.55 -10.05 -14.12
N TRP A 96 13.82 -10.42 -13.06
CA TRP A 96 14.33 -11.36 -12.06
C TRP A 96 13.97 -12.82 -12.35
N GLN A 97 14.93 -13.70 -12.12
CA GLN A 97 14.80 -15.14 -12.41
C GLN A 97 14.07 -15.93 -11.30
N LYS A 98 13.98 -15.40 -10.06
CA LYS A 98 13.32 -16.05 -8.91
C LYS A 98 12.24 -15.12 -8.34
N LYS A 99 10.97 -15.40 -8.66
CA LYS A 99 9.82 -14.50 -8.44
C LYS A 99 8.90 -15.08 -7.34
N ASN A 100 9.37 -15.08 -6.10
CA ASN A 100 8.60 -15.54 -4.94
C ASN A 100 8.09 -14.35 -4.11
N HIS A 101 7.02 -14.54 -3.35
CA HIS A 101 6.27 -13.54 -2.56
C HIS A 101 7.11 -12.42 -1.90
N TRP A 102 6.71 -11.15 -2.13
CA TRP A 102 7.31 -9.95 -1.55
C TRP A 102 6.27 -9.14 -0.76
N ASP A 103 6.67 -8.62 0.40
CA ASP A 103 5.89 -7.72 1.23
C ASP A 103 6.63 -6.36 1.33
N ILE A 104 6.06 -5.28 0.82
CA ILE A 104 6.60 -3.93 1.09
C ILE A 104 6.12 -3.49 2.48
N LEU A 105 7.04 -3.20 3.43
CA LEU A 105 6.67 -2.86 4.82
C LEU A 105 7.36 -1.60 5.36
N ASN A 106 6.56 -0.55 5.55
CA ASN A 106 6.72 0.59 6.48
C ASN A 106 7.55 1.83 6.07
N TRP A 107 7.09 3.01 6.57
CA TRP A 107 7.79 4.31 6.53
C TRP A 107 7.34 5.25 7.67
N PHE A 108 8.27 5.67 8.53
CA PHE A 108 8.23 6.96 9.23
C PHE A 108 9.39 7.77 8.62
N LYS A 109 9.14 9.01 8.19
CA LYS A 109 10.07 9.96 7.55
C LYS A 109 11.42 9.35 7.09
N ARG A 110 11.57 8.86 5.86
CA ARG A 110 12.90 8.65 5.25
C ARG A 110 13.15 7.37 4.42
N ILE A 111 12.56 6.21 4.79
CA ILE A 111 13.14 4.87 4.50
C ILE A 111 12.18 3.82 3.89
N ILE A 112 12.26 3.50 2.58
CA ILE A 112 11.44 2.42 1.98
C ILE A 112 12.00 1.08 2.41
N ARG A 113 11.24 0.27 3.15
CA ARG A 113 11.61 -1.12 3.47
C ARG A 113 10.89 -2.08 2.51
N LEU A 114 11.68 -2.84 1.77
CA LEU A 114 11.22 -4.03 1.06
C LEU A 114 11.50 -5.24 1.94
N ARG A 115 10.45 -5.98 2.33
CA ARG A 115 10.58 -7.28 2.99
C ARG A 115 10.43 -8.36 1.92
N CYS A 116 11.52 -9.07 1.65
CA CYS A 116 11.44 -10.30 0.88
C CYS A 116 11.10 -11.46 1.79
N TRP A 117 10.35 -12.45 1.31
CA TRP A 117 10.25 -13.76 1.94
C TRP A 117 11.12 -14.83 1.27
N CYS A 118 12.05 -14.42 0.41
CA CYS A 118 12.92 -15.28 -0.38
C CYS A 118 14.37 -14.83 -0.23
N VAL A 119 15.28 -15.80 -0.09
CA VAL A 119 16.72 -15.58 -0.24
C VAL A 119 16.96 -15.03 -1.65
N THR A 120 17.15 -13.72 -1.74
CA THR A 120 17.57 -13.07 -2.99
C THR A 120 19.06 -12.85 -2.95
N SER A 121 19.72 -13.03 -4.11
CA SER A 121 21.16 -12.84 -4.19
C SER A 121 21.51 -11.37 -3.87
N SER A 122 22.65 -11.17 -3.20
CA SER A 122 23.14 -9.85 -2.77
C SER A 122 23.24 -8.82 -3.91
N ASN A 123 23.44 -9.26 -5.16
CA ASN A 123 23.46 -8.40 -6.35
C ASN A 123 22.07 -7.83 -6.72
N SER A 124 21.02 -8.61 -6.53
CA SER A 124 19.64 -8.19 -6.81
C SER A 124 19.20 -7.08 -5.85
N ILE A 125 19.52 -7.22 -4.56
CA ILE A 125 19.24 -6.21 -3.52
C ILE A 125 19.99 -4.90 -3.82
N ARG A 126 21.27 -4.96 -4.23
CA ARG A 126 22.07 -3.78 -4.59
C ARG A 126 21.52 -3.04 -5.81
N LYS A 127 20.99 -3.75 -6.81
CA LYS A 127 20.35 -3.13 -7.98
C LYS A 127 19.09 -2.36 -7.61
N ILE A 128 18.24 -2.93 -6.74
CA ILE A 128 17.08 -2.19 -6.24
C ILE A 128 17.54 -0.97 -5.47
N ALA A 129 18.53 -1.10 -4.58
CA ALA A 129 19.04 0.03 -3.82
C ALA A 129 19.54 1.19 -4.67
N LYS A 130 20.21 0.91 -5.79
CA LYS A 130 20.65 1.93 -6.73
C LYS A 130 19.47 2.63 -7.43
N ILE A 131 18.51 1.86 -7.95
CA ILE A 131 17.34 2.41 -8.66
C ILE A 131 16.45 3.21 -7.70
N CYS A 132 16.21 2.65 -6.53
CA CYS A 132 15.52 3.30 -5.43
C CYS A 132 16.24 4.59 -5.00
N ASN A 133 17.55 4.57 -4.76
CA ASN A 133 18.31 5.79 -4.42
C ASN A 133 18.33 6.83 -5.54
N SER A 134 18.28 6.41 -6.81
CA SER A 134 18.22 7.32 -7.96
C SER A 134 16.86 8.00 -8.14
N LEU A 135 15.77 7.35 -7.69
CA LEU A 135 14.41 7.87 -7.77
C LEU A 135 13.99 8.61 -6.49
N LEU A 136 14.54 8.21 -5.34
CA LEU A 136 14.29 8.81 -4.03
C LEU A 136 15.58 8.74 -3.21
N ASN A 137 16.19 9.89 -2.96
CA ASN A 137 17.37 9.99 -2.08
C ASN A 137 17.06 9.34 -0.71
N ASN A 138 17.65 8.16 -0.46
CA ASN A 138 17.66 7.35 0.77
C ASN A 138 16.66 6.17 0.82
N ILE A 139 17.07 5.01 0.32
CA ILE A 139 16.35 3.74 0.47
C ILE A 139 17.26 2.70 1.14
N HIS A 140 16.82 2.18 2.29
CA HIS A 140 17.52 1.15 3.04
C HIS A 140 16.83 -0.21 2.91
N PHE A 141 17.58 -1.19 2.42
CA PHE A 141 17.12 -2.56 2.24
C PHE A 141 17.38 -3.34 3.51
N HIS A 142 16.39 -4.10 3.95
CA HIS A 142 16.55 -5.05 5.05
C HIS A 142 16.00 -6.40 4.62
N CYS A 143 16.91 -7.32 4.32
CA CYS A 143 16.59 -8.73 4.15
C CYS A 143 16.55 -9.35 5.55
N MET A 144 15.43 -9.96 5.91
CA MET A 144 15.32 -10.85 7.07
C MET A 144 15.18 -12.27 6.56
#